data_AF-A0A517N808-F1
#
_entry.id   AF-A0A517N808-F1
#
_cell.length_a   1.000
_cell.length_b   1.000
_cell.length_c   1.000
_cell.angle_alpha   90.00
_cell.angle_beta   90.00
_cell.angle_gamma   90.00
#
_symmetry.space_group_name_H-M   'P 1'
#
loop_
_entity.id
_entity.type
_entity.pdbx_description
1 polymer ?
#
loop_
_entity_poly.entity_id
_entity_poly.type
_entity_poly.pdbx_seq_one_letter_code
_entity_poly.pdbx_strand_id
1 'polypeptide(L)'
;MAADAVVSGERLILLWPQTYMNASGQSVRKAMDFYKLAASDVLVVCDDLNLASGKVRLRASGSAGGQKGLADTIRHLQSDEFARLKIGIGRPPEGWEVTDYVLGKFSGNEQETMETAATAAARVAISWATDGVAAAMNRHNGGDDGGAKKGASKKQRDVSGNGGKPGRPS
;
A
#
# COMPACT_ATOMS: atom_id res chain seq x y z
N MET A 1 19.04 11.40 8.02
CA MET A 1 19.83 10.54 8.92
C MET A 1 19.59 9.10 8.50
N ALA A 2 20.50 8.19 8.85
CA ALA A 2 20.34 6.77 8.55
C ALA A 2 20.79 5.91 9.74
N ALA A 3 20.28 4.68 9.81
CA ALA A 3 20.73 3.64 10.73
C ALA A 3 20.89 2.31 9.97
N ASP A 4 21.87 1.53 10.40
CA ASP A 4 22.06 0.16 9.93
C ASP A 4 21.31 -0.83 10.83
N ALA A 5 20.76 -1.86 10.22
CA ALA A 5 20.19 -3.01 10.92
C ALA A 5 20.53 -4.31 10.17
N VAL A 6 20.47 -5.43 10.88
CA VAL A 6 20.56 -6.77 10.27
C VAL A 6 19.32 -7.55 10.68
N VAL A 7 18.60 -8.09 9.71
CA VAL A 7 17.39 -8.89 9.94
C VAL A 7 17.47 -10.15 9.10
N SER A 8 17.40 -11.32 9.73
CA SER A 8 17.46 -12.62 9.04
C SER A 8 18.68 -12.80 8.13
N GLY A 9 19.80 -12.14 8.44
CA GLY A 9 21.02 -12.15 7.62
C GLY A 9 21.09 -11.04 6.57
N GLU A 10 19.98 -10.36 6.29
CA GLU A 10 19.94 -9.23 5.36
C GLU A 10 20.36 -7.93 6.04
N ARG A 11 21.23 -7.16 5.39
CA ARG A 11 21.63 -5.83 5.85
C ARG A 11 20.63 -4.79 5.36
N LEU A 12 20.04 -4.06 6.29
CA LEU A 12 19.09 -2.99 6.02
C LEU A 12 19.68 -1.64 6.37
N ILE A 13 19.33 -0.64 5.57
CA ILE A 13 19.62 0.77 5.85
C ILE A 13 18.28 1.48 5.98
N LEU A 14 18.00 1.95 7.19
CA LEU A 14 16.83 2.76 7.48
C LEU A 14 17.20 4.22 7.22
N LEU A 15 16.50 4.87 6.29
CA LEU A 15 16.73 6.28 5.93
C LEU A 15 15.50 7.10 6.30
N TRP A 16 15.69 8.14 7.12
CA TRP A 16 14.69 9.18 7.35
C TRP A 16 15.25 10.54 6.88
N PRO A 17 14.84 11.01 5.69
CA PRO A 17 15.27 12.30 5.16
C PRO A 17 15.02 13.42 6.17
N GLN A 18 16.01 14.29 6.35
CA GLN A 18 15.89 15.52 7.17
C GLN A 18 15.60 16.74 6.28
N THR A 19 15.17 16.49 5.04
CA THR A 19 14.80 17.51 4.06
C THR A 19 13.31 17.81 4.15
N TYR A 20 12.86 18.89 3.51
CA TYR A 20 11.44 19.04 3.22
C TYR A 20 10.91 17.87 2.37
N MET A 21 9.62 17.56 2.51
CA MET A 21 9.00 16.41 1.84
C MET A 21 9.12 16.49 0.31
N ASN A 22 9.10 17.69 -0.27
CA ASN A 22 9.30 17.90 -1.71
C ASN A 22 10.76 17.79 -2.17
N ALA A 23 11.69 17.45 -1.27
CA ALA A 23 13.11 17.25 -1.54
C ALA A 23 13.62 15.88 -1.07
N SER A 24 12.71 14.96 -0.72
CA SER A 24 13.04 13.62 -0.23
C SER A 24 13.87 12.80 -1.23
N GLY A 25 13.64 12.97 -2.53
CA GLY A 25 14.34 12.25 -3.58
C GLY A 25 15.83 12.58 -3.65
N GLN A 26 16.24 13.80 -3.27
CA GLN A 26 17.66 14.15 -3.14
C GLN A 26 18.35 13.29 -2.08
N SER A 27 17.70 13.08 -0.94
CA SER A 27 18.22 12.24 0.14
C SER A 27 18.29 10.77 -0.27
N VAL A 28 17.24 10.27 -0.92
CA VAL A 28 17.19 8.89 -1.40
C VAL A 28 18.29 8.64 -2.42
N ARG A 29 18.45 9.52 -3.42
CA ARG A 29 19.46 9.37 -4.46
C ARG A 29 20.87 9.36 -3.88
N LYS A 30 21.19 10.30 -2.98
CA LYS A 30 22.50 10.35 -2.30
C LYS A 30 22.79 9.06 -1.52
N ALA A 31 21.79 8.50 -0.84
CA ALA A 31 21.95 7.25 -0.12
C ALA A 31 22.22 6.09 -1.11
N MET A 32 21.45 6.00 -2.20
CA MET A 32 21.67 4.97 -3.22
C MET A 32 23.08 5.05 -3.83
N ASP A 33 23.54 6.26 -4.17
CA ASP A 33 24.88 6.44 -4.73
C ASP A 33 25.97 6.02 -3.72
N PHE A 34 25.82 6.39 -2.44
CA PHE A 34 26.79 6.06 -1.39
C PHE A 34 26.86 4.56 -1.10
N TYR A 35 25.71 3.91 -0.95
CA TYR A 35 25.60 2.48 -0.64
C TYR A 35 25.62 1.58 -1.87
N LYS A 36 25.67 2.15 -3.08
CA LYS A 36 25.67 1.45 -4.38
C LYS A 36 24.43 0.57 -4.58
N LEU A 37 23.26 1.14 -4.27
CA LEU A 37 21.96 0.45 -4.35
C LEU A 37 21.29 0.70 -5.71
N ALA A 38 20.59 -0.31 -6.21
CA ALA A 38 19.68 -0.19 -7.34
C ALA A 38 18.25 0.17 -6.87
N ALA A 39 17.38 0.59 -7.80
CA ALA A 39 15.98 0.91 -7.49
C ALA A 39 15.20 -0.29 -6.91
N SER A 40 15.57 -1.52 -7.32
CA SER A 40 15.03 -2.78 -6.77
C SER A 40 15.34 -2.96 -5.28
N ASP A 41 16.39 -2.32 -4.78
CA ASP A 41 16.86 -2.43 -3.39
C ASP A 41 16.23 -1.34 -2.50
N VAL A 42 15.28 -0.57 -3.04
CA VAL A 42 14.64 0.55 -2.35
C VAL A 42 13.17 0.24 -2.07
N LEU A 43 12.81 0.39 -0.79
CA LEU A 43 11.43 0.43 -0.32
C LEU A 43 11.12 1.81 0.24
N VAL A 44 10.17 2.53 -0.37
CA VAL A 44 9.69 3.81 0.17
C VAL A 44 8.44 3.58 1.03
N VAL A 45 8.51 3.92 2.32
CA VAL A 45 7.34 3.92 3.22
C VAL A 45 6.69 5.30 3.17
N CYS A 46 5.39 5.36 2.91
CA CYS A 46 4.66 6.63 2.76
C CYS A 46 3.21 6.52 3.24
N ASP A 47 2.65 7.64 3.69
CA ASP A 47 1.23 7.74 3.98
C ASP A 47 0.39 7.74 2.68
N ASP A 48 -0.88 7.36 2.79
CA ASP A 48 -1.82 7.39 1.67
C ASP A 48 -3.24 7.74 2.10
N LEU A 49 -3.80 8.77 1.47
CA LEU A 49 -5.15 9.28 1.75
C LEU A 49 -6.26 8.41 1.17
N ASN A 50 -5.97 7.57 0.19
CA ASN A 50 -6.95 6.71 -0.48
C ASN A 50 -7.07 5.35 0.19
N LEU A 51 -6.13 4.99 1.06
CA LEU A 51 -6.22 3.83 1.93
C LEU A 51 -6.90 4.22 3.24
N ALA A 52 -7.82 3.37 3.70
CA ALA A 52 -8.45 3.52 5.00
C ALA A 52 -7.40 3.59 6.11
N SER A 53 -7.69 4.36 7.16
CA SER A 53 -6.77 4.53 8.29
C SER A 53 -6.36 3.16 8.87
N GLY A 54 -5.06 3.01 9.11
CA GLY A 54 -4.44 1.79 9.61
C GLY A 54 -4.13 0.72 8.55
N LYS A 55 -4.61 0.89 7.31
CA LYS A 55 -4.41 -0.11 6.25
C LYS A 55 -3.02 -0.03 5.64
N VAL A 56 -2.30 -1.14 5.64
CA VAL A 56 -0.97 -1.24 5.01
C VAL A 56 -1.08 -1.94 3.66
N ARG A 57 -0.38 -1.43 2.65
CA ARG A 57 -0.40 -2.02 1.31
C ARG A 57 0.92 -1.85 0.56
N LEU A 58 1.51 -2.97 0.13
CA LEU A 58 2.75 -2.99 -0.65
C LEU A 58 2.47 -2.92 -2.15
N ARG A 59 3.32 -2.20 -2.88
CA ARG A 59 3.36 -2.11 -4.35
C ARG A 59 4.79 -2.23 -4.86
N ALA A 60 4.95 -2.86 -6.01
CA ALA A 60 6.25 -2.98 -6.68
C ALA A 60 6.66 -1.70 -7.42
N SER A 61 5.70 -0.94 -7.94
CA SER A 61 5.94 0.33 -8.67
C SER A 61 4.67 1.20 -8.71
N GLY A 62 4.74 2.36 -9.38
CA GLY A 62 3.59 3.17 -9.76
C GLY A 62 3.77 4.70 -9.66
N SER A 63 2.74 5.46 -10.02
CA SER A 63 2.84 6.94 -9.98
C SER A 63 2.90 7.50 -8.55
N ALA A 64 3.27 8.78 -8.42
CA ALA A 64 3.34 9.46 -7.13
C ALA A 64 1.99 9.57 -6.40
N GLY A 65 0.85 9.46 -7.11
CA GLY A 65 -0.47 9.51 -6.48
C GLY A 65 -0.76 10.79 -5.69
N GLY A 66 -0.14 11.91 -6.08
CA GLY A 66 -0.26 13.20 -5.39
C GLY A 66 0.73 13.42 -4.23
N GLN A 67 1.51 12.41 -3.84
CA GLN A 67 2.51 12.54 -2.78
C GLN A 67 3.76 13.28 -3.25
N LYS A 68 4.07 14.41 -2.61
CA LYS A 68 5.22 15.26 -2.97
C LYS A 68 6.55 14.53 -2.80
N GLY A 69 6.68 13.70 -1.74
CA GLY A 69 7.87 12.90 -1.50
C GLY A 69 8.12 11.83 -2.56
N LEU A 70 7.07 11.09 -2.93
CA LEU A 70 7.17 10.10 -4.03
C LEU A 70 7.46 10.78 -5.37
N ALA A 71 6.83 11.92 -5.66
CA ALA A 71 7.07 12.66 -6.89
C ALA A 71 8.54 13.09 -7.01
N ASP A 72 9.12 13.61 -5.93
CA ASP A 72 10.52 14.02 -5.90
C ASP A 72 11.49 12.82 -5.98
N THR A 73 11.17 11.70 -5.33
CA THR A 73 11.94 10.45 -5.47
C THR A 73 11.94 9.95 -6.91
N ILE A 74 10.77 9.81 -7.54
CA ILE A 74 10.66 9.39 -8.95
C ILE A 74 11.48 10.30 -9.86
N ARG A 75 11.42 11.61 -9.62
CA ARG A 75 12.19 12.60 -10.40
C ARG A 75 13.70 12.41 -10.30
N HIS A 76 14.24 12.14 -9.11
CA HIS A 76 15.69 11.96 -8.92
C HIS A 76 16.21 10.58 -9.30
N LEU A 77 15.35 9.56 -9.20
CA LEU A 77 15.68 8.21 -9.63
C LEU A 77 15.43 8.00 -11.12
N GLN A 78 14.71 8.93 -11.76
CA GLN A 78 14.25 8.85 -13.16
C GLN A 78 13.51 7.54 -13.45
N SER A 79 12.80 7.03 -12.43
CA SER A 79 12.13 5.73 -12.45
C SER A 79 11.08 5.69 -11.35
N ASP A 80 9.97 5.01 -11.62
CA ASP A 80 8.96 4.65 -10.63
C ASP A 80 8.94 3.16 -10.28
N GLU A 81 9.91 2.41 -10.81
CA GLU A 81 10.16 0.98 -10.61
C GLU A 81 10.93 0.71 -9.30
N PHE A 82 10.37 1.19 -8.19
CA PHE A 82 10.82 0.88 -6.84
C PHE A 82 9.63 0.58 -5.94
N ALA A 83 9.86 -0.33 -4.98
CA ALA A 83 8.81 -0.79 -4.09
C ALA A 83 8.34 0.35 -3.16
N ARG A 84 7.06 0.35 -2.84
CA ARG A 84 6.48 1.31 -1.88
C ARG A 84 5.50 0.64 -0.95
N LEU A 85 5.67 0.93 0.33
CA LEU A 85 4.80 0.49 1.40
C LEU A 85 3.91 1.66 1.81
N LYS A 86 2.63 1.54 1.47
CA LYS A 86 1.64 2.58 1.70
C LYS A 86 0.94 2.33 3.02
N ILE A 87 0.86 3.37 3.86
CA ILE A 87 0.19 3.34 5.16
C ILE A 87 -1.02 4.27 5.05
N GLY A 88 -2.21 3.70 5.16
CA GLY A 88 -3.45 4.44 5.07
C GLY A 88 -3.63 5.36 6.26
N ILE A 89 -3.86 6.64 5.96
CA ILE A 89 -4.27 7.64 6.95
C ILE A 89 -5.74 8.03 6.79
N GLY A 90 -6.40 7.57 5.72
CA GLY A 90 -7.78 7.94 5.41
C GLY A 90 -7.89 9.27 4.68
N ARG A 91 -9.12 9.61 4.29
CA ARG A 91 -9.40 10.90 3.64
C ARG A 91 -9.68 11.97 4.69
N PRO A 92 -9.31 13.23 4.41
CA PRO A 92 -9.67 14.33 5.29
C PRO A 92 -11.20 14.40 5.43
N PRO A 93 -11.71 14.78 6.61
CA PRO A 93 -13.11 15.13 6.79
C PRO A 93 -13.52 16.25 5.83
N GLU A 94 -14.83 16.37 5.58
CA GLU A 94 -15.36 17.45 4.74
C GLU A 94 -14.95 18.82 5.30
N GLY A 95 -14.52 19.72 4.42
CA GLY A 95 -14.06 21.07 4.78
C GLY A 95 -12.61 21.19 5.25
N TRP A 96 -11.86 20.09 5.31
CA TRP A 96 -10.43 20.12 5.64
C TRP A 96 -9.55 20.23 4.39
N GLU A 97 -8.56 21.11 4.45
CA GLU A 97 -7.48 21.12 3.48
C GLU A 97 -6.60 19.90 3.65
N VAL A 98 -6.25 19.24 2.54
CA VAL A 98 -5.42 18.02 2.53
C VAL A 98 -4.08 18.27 3.23
N THR A 99 -3.49 19.45 3.01
CA THR A 99 -2.20 19.82 3.61
C THR A 99 -2.28 19.90 5.13
N ASP A 100 -3.37 20.45 5.66
CA ASP A 100 -3.55 20.58 7.11
C ASP A 100 -3.82 19.22 7.76
N TYR A 101 -4.56 18.35 7.06
CA TYR A 101 -4.83 16.99 7.52
C TYR A 101 -3.55 16.15 7.65
N VAL A 102 -2.67 16.16 6.64
CA VAL A 102 -1.42 15.37 6.67
C VAL A 102 -0.37 15.92 7.64
N LEU A 103 -0.45 17.22 7.99
CA LEU A 103 0.41 17.86 8.99
C LEU A 103 -0.18 17.83 10.40
N GLY A 104 -1.44 17.41 10.52
CA GLY A 104 -2.17 17.30 11.78
C GLY A 104 -1.62 16.20 12.69
N LYS A 105 -2.01 16.26 13.97
CA LYS A 105 -1.71 15.21 14.93
C LYS A 105 -2.86 14.20 14.95
N PHE A 106 -2.52 12.92 15.12
CA PHE A 106 -3.51 11.88 15.38
C PHE A 106 -4.21 12.10 16.73
N SER A 107 -5.51 11.86 16.77
CA SER A 107 -6.24 11.67 18.03
C SER A 107 -5.79 10.40 18.76
N GLY A 108 -6.21 10.20 20.02
CA GLY A 108 -5.82 9.01 20.79
C GLY A 108 -6.19 7.68 20.11
N ASN A 109 -7.39 7.60 19.54
CA ASN A 109 -7.85 6.38 18.84
C ASN A 109 -7.12 6.18 17.50
N GLU A 110 -6.80 7.28 16.79
CA GLU A 110 -6.02 7.20 15.56
C GLU A 110 -4.58 6.79 15.86
N GLN A 111 -4.00 7.27 16.95
CA GLN A 111 -2.65 6.91 17.37
C GLN A 111 -2.51 5.40 17.58
N GLU A 112 -3.45 4.75 18.29
CA GLU A 112 -3.45 3.29 18.48
C GLU A 112 -3.59 2.53 17.15
N THR A 113 -4.46 3.03 16.27
CA THR A 113 -4.63 2.50 14.91
C THR A 113 -3.32 2.60 14.11
N MET A 114 -2.63 3.73 14.22
CA MET A 114 -1.38 3.99 13.52
C MET A 114 -0.20 3.21 14.08
N GLU A 115 -0.14 2.96 15.38
CA GLU A 115 0.87 2.10 16.01
C GLU A 115 0.72 0.64 15.56
N THR A 116 -0.53 0.16 15.47
CA THR A 116 -0.84 -1.15 14.90
C THR A 116 -0.39 -1.22 13.44
N ALA A 117 -0.68 -0.18 12.66
CA ALA A 117 -0.28 -0.10 11.25
C ALA A 117 1.24 -0.04 11.08
N ALA A 118 1.95 0.70 11.93
CA ALA A 118 3.41 0.78 11.93
C ALA A 118 4.04 -0.59 12.22
N THR A 119 3.49 -1.33 13.18
CA THR A 119 3.91 -2.72 13.49
C THR A 119 3.67 -3.65 12.29
N ALA A 120 2.51 -3.54 11.64
CA ALA A 120 2.22 -4.30 10.43
C ALA A 120 3.17 -3.93 9.29
N ALA A 121 3.43 -2.63 9.09
CA ALA A 121 4.35 -2.12 8.07
C ALA A 121 5.78 -2.63 8.28
N ALA A 122 6.27 -2.66 9.52
CA ALA A 122 7.57 -3.24 9.84
C ALA A 122 7.65 -4.73 9.43
N ARG A 123 6.61 -5.52 9.68
CA ARG A 123 6.55 -6.93 9.24
C ARG A 123 6.58 -7.07 7.72
N VAL A 124 5.84 -6.20 7.01
CA VAL A 124 5.85 -6.18 5.53
C VAL A 124 7.22 -5.80 4.99
N ALA A 125 7.88 -4.80 5.59
CA ALA A 125 9.22 -4.36 5.18
C ALA A 125 10.26 -5.47 5.38
N ILE A 126 10.20 -6.19 6.50
CA ILE A 126 11.05 -7.37 6.76
C ILE A 126 10.79 -8.45 5.70
N SER A 127 9.52 -8.79 5.46
CA SER A 127 9.15 -9.78 4.43
C SER A 127 9.61 -9.37 3.04
N TRP A 128 9.57 -8.08 2.70
CA TRP A 128 10.06 -7.58 1.41
C TRP A 128 11.57 -7.75 1.30
N ALA A 129 12.30 -7.42 2.36
CA ALA A 129 13.75 -7.53 2.38
C ALA A 129 14.24 -8.97 2.28
N THR A 130 13.57 -9.93 2.94
CA THR A 130 14.04 -11.32 3.00
C THR A 130 13.52 -12.18 1.84
N ASP A 131 12.29 -11.92 1.38
CA ASP A 131 11.60 -12.82 0.45
C ASP A 131 11.33 -12.16 -0.91
N GLY A 132 11.62 -10.87 -1.04
CA GLY A 132 11.35 -10.08 -2.23
C GLY A 132 9.89 -9.58 -2.34
N VAL A 133 9.69 -8.63 -3.24
CA VAL A 133 8.42 -7.87 -3.36
C VAL A 133 7.21 -8.73 -3.72
N ALA A 134 7.36 -9.72 -4.60
CA ALA A 134 6.25 -10.56 -5.03
C ALA A 134 5.72 -11.44 -3.89
N ALA A 135 6.62 -12.10 -3.14
CA ALA A 135 6.26 -12.93 -2.01
C ALA A 135 5.62 -12.10 -0.88
N ALA A 136 6.22 -10.95 -0.56
CA ALA A 136 5.69 -10.03 0.45
C ALA A 136 4.30 -9.51 0.08
N MET A 137 4.08 -9.13 -1.19
CA MET A 137 2.76 -8.71 -1.67
C MET A 137 1.71 -9.82 -1.54
N ASN A 138 2.03 -11.04 -1.96
CA ASN A 138 1.11 -12.17 -1.88
C ASN A 138 0.72 -12.51 -0.44
N ARG A 139 1.67 -12.37 0.49
CA ARG A 139 1.44 -12.66 1.91
C ARG A 139 0.62 -11.58 2.62
N HIS A 140 0.84 -10.31 2.30
CA HIS A 140 0.36 -9.20 3.13
C HIS A 140 -0.77 -8.37 2.52
N ASN A 141 -0.90 -8.30 1.19
CA ASN A 141 -1.93 -7.46 0.58
C ASN A 141 -3.35 -8.05 0.70
N GLY A 142 -3.49 -9.33 1.08
CA GLY A 142 -4.78 -10.05 1.14
C GLY A 142 -5.63 -9.81 2.40
N GLY A 143 -5.20 -8.97 3.33
CA GLY A 143 -5.97 -8.61 4.52
C GLY A 143 -7.04 -7.55 4.21
N ASP A 144 -8.31 -7.97 4.24
CA ASP A 144 -9.56 -7.18 4.04
C ASP A 144 -9.40 -5.85 3.28
N ASP A 145 -9.29 -5.97 1.96
CA ASP A 145 -10.03 -5.07 1.08
C ASP A 145 -11.52 -5.20 1.43
N GLY A 146 -12.06 -4.20 2.14
CA GLY A 146 -13.50 -3.99 2.37
C GLY A 146 -14.29 -3.79 1.07
N GLY A 147 -14.09 -4.67 0.09
CA GLY A 147 -14.95 -4.87 -1.03
C GLY A 147 -16.17 -5.61 -0.54
N ALA A 148 -17.30 -4.89 -0.44
CA ALA A 148 -18.61 -5.48 -0.35
C ALA A 148 -18.69 -6.70 -1.29
N LYS A 149 -18.88 -7.90 -0.72
CA LYS A 149 -19.25 -9.08 -1.50
C LYS A 149 -20.52 -8.73 -2.27
N LYS A 150 -20.40 -8.53 -3.59
CA LYS A 150 -21.57 -8.49 -4.47
C LYS A 150 -22.32 -9.80 -4.29
N GLY A 151 -23.51 -9.74 -3.70
CA GLY A 151 -24.39 -10.88 -3.54
C GLY A 151 -24.62 -11.55 -4.89
N ALA A 152 -24.33 -12.85 -4.96
CA ALA A 152 -24.72 -13.66 -6.10
C ALA A 152 -26.25 -13.78 -6.09
N SER A 153 -26.93 -13.01 -6.95
CA SER A 153 -28.35 -13.24 -7.26
C SER A 153 -28.52 -14.66 -7.80
N LYS A 154 -29.22 -15.50 -7.04
CA LYS A 154 -29.78 -16.76 -7.54
C LYS A 154 -30.80 -16.42 -8.63
N LYS A 155 -30.41 -16.61 -9.90
CA LYS A 155 -31.36 -16.70 -11.01
C LYS A 155 -32.24 -17.94 -10.80
N GLN A 156 -33.52 -17.68 -10.54
CA GLN A 156 -34.59 -18.65 -10.66
C GLN A 156 -34.62 -19.15 -12.11
N ARG A 157 -34.40 -20.46 -12.31
CA ARG A 157 -34.58 -21.10 -13.62
C ARG A 157 -36.04 -21.50 -13.71
N ASP A 158 -36.79 -20.79 -14.53
CA ASP A 158 -38.04 -21.29 -15.10
C ASP A 158 -37.74 -22.53 -15.94
N VAL A 159 -38.39 -23.64 -15.61
CA VAL A 159 -38.40 -24.85 -16.44
C VAL A 159 -39.71 -24.84 -17.21
N SER A 160 -39.65 -24.40 -18.47
CA SER A 160 -40.70 -24.61 -19.46
C SER A 160 -40.19 -25.57 -20.54
N GLY A 161 -40.93 -26.66 -20.77
CA GLY A 161 -40.70 -27.63 -21.86
C GLY A 161 -41.34 -28.98 -21.52
N ASN A 162 -42.66 -29.15 -21.66
CA ASN A 162 -43.41 -29.45 -22.89
C ASN A 162 -43.38 -30.93 -23.28
N GLY A 163 -44.57 -31.53 -23.46
CA GLY A 163 -44.78 -32.64 -24.39
C GLY A 163 -45.57 -33.83 -23.86
N GLY A 164 -46.87 -33.93 -24.21
CA GLY A 164 -47.63 -35.17 -24.11
C GLY A 164 -49.12 -35.00 -24.44
N LYS A 165 -49.48 -35.25 -25.71
CA LYS A 165 -50.83 -35.13 -26.32
C LYS A 165 -51.93 -35.98 -25.65
N PRO A 166 -53.22 -35.63 -25.85
CA PRO A 166 -54.37 -36.36 -25.32
C PRO A 166 -54.82 -37.49 -26.26
N GLY A 167 -55.24 -38.61 -25.68
CA GLY A 167 -55.98 -39.69 -26.36
C GLY A 167 -57.25 -40.03 -25.57
N ARG A 168 -58.41 -39.88 -26.22
CA ARG A 168 -59.72 -40.50 -25.88
C ARG A 168 -59.63 -42.04 -25.95
N PRO A 169 -60.63 -42.87 -25.57
CA PRO A 169 -62.07 -42.65 -25.27
C PRO A 169 -62.46 -43.17 -23.87
N SER A 170 -63.67 -43.01 -23.32
CA SER A 170 -65.01 -43.46 -23.76
C SER A 170 -66.12 -42.72 -23.00
#